data_AF-A0A7S1FW63-F1
#
_entry.id   AF-A0A7S1FW63-F1
#
_cell.length_a   1.000
_cell.length_b   1.000
_cell.length_c   1.000
_cell.angle_alpha   90.00
_cell.angle_beta   90.00
_cell.angle_gamma   90.00
#
_symmetry.space_group_name_H-M   'P 1'
#
loop_
_entity.id
_entity.type
_entity.pdbx_description
1 polymer ?
#
loop_
_entity_poly.entity_id
_entity_poly.type
_entity_poly.pdbx_seq_one_letter_code
_entity_poly.pdbx_strand_id
1 'polypeptide(L)'
;MELPRISGSDALATAVSAALESGPASRTLLVFDFDRTLTNGISRPGDETETAKVVRGGEATVAALRRAHDAGARLYVITARRPVRLSVEQLFASMDNAQSALSPFFPRGDCVEFQFGSEHSGVPLARGGSVYASGYEKAAALAHIVSEQKQEGLRVFFFDDSVVNSYVVGTSTAQHLAERGLASAVAELTSYWWDSYEEEIGSSPTMELSSLESTDSNYWDYMQHMLLAYGVTSSEREARIAAYHAAGHLRHGLQRGQEERGAGAELASVKAASKASRAKMSGLAEAIGQRFARGPRRFPPAPGDARAPAEGAFLLSKLRRPLPPPPTGPSSSPVATGGWQAK
;
A
#
# COMPACT_ATOMS: atom_id res chain seq x y z
N MET A 1 14.03 0.92 12.05
CA MET A 1 13.59 1.65 10.85
C MET A 1 12.42 2.49 11.29
N GLU A 2 12.51 3.80 11.11
CA GLU A 2 11.42 4.72 11.40
C GLU A 2 10.60 4.90 10.13
N LEU A 3 9.29 4.71 10.22
CA LEU A 3 8.32 4.87 9.15
C LEU A 3 7.58 6.20 9.35
N PRO A 4 7.20 6.90 8.27
CA PRO A 4 6.62 8.22 8.40
C PRO A 4 5.18 8.17 8.89
N ARG A 5 4.88 8.98 9.90
CA ARG A 5 3.53 9.22 10.41
C ARG A 5 3.07 10.60 9.95
N ILE A 6 1.81 10.71 9.53
CA ILE A 6 1.15 11.99 9.23
C ILE A 6 -0.11 12.13 10.08
N SER A 7 -0.46 13.36 10.46
CA SER A 7 -1.64 13.66 11.29
C SER A 7 -2.21 15.03 10.95
N GLY A 8 -3.52 15.18 11.14
CA GLY A 8 -4.26 16.41 10.86
C GLY A 8 -4.91 16.44 9.48
N SER A 9 -5.85 17.36 9.29
CA SER A 9 -6.70 17.43 8.08
C SER A 9 -5.91 17.61 6.79
N ASP A 10 -4.85 18.42 6.81
CA ASP A 10 -4.12 18.80 5.59
C ASP A 10 -2.89 17.91 5.33
N ALA A 11 -2.71 16.88 6.16
CA ALA A 11 -1.46 16.11 6.19
C ALA A 11 -1.26 15.29 4.92
N LEU A 12 -2.33 14.68 4.39
CA LEU A 12 -2.27 13.95 3.13
C LEU A 12 -1.93 14.86 1.96
N ALA A 13 -2.54 16.05 1.91
CA ALA A 13 -2.27 17.02 0.85
C ALA A 13 -0.79 17.46 0.86
N THR A 14 -0.24 17.70 2.06
CA THR A 14 1.18 18.01 2.25
C THR A 14 2.06 16.84 1.81
N ALA A 15 1.77 15.62 2.23
CA ALA A 15 2.57 14.44 1.91
C ALA A 15 2.54 14.09 0.41
N VAL A 16 1.39 14.20 -0.25
CA VAL A 16 1.25 14.04 -1.70
C VAL A 16 2.09 15.09 -2.44
N SER A 17 2.07 16.34 -1.99
CA SER A 17 2.86 17.41 -2.61
C SER A 17 4.36 17.15 -2.47
N ALA A 18 4.82 16.74 -1.27
CA ALA A 18 6.21 16.36 -1.04
C ALA A 18 6.66 15.17 -1.90
N ALA A 19 5.78 14.17 -2.11
CA ALA A 19 6.05 13.02 -2.98
C ALA A 19 6.23 13.41 -4.46
N LEU A 20 5.50 14.44 -4.92
CA LEU A 20 5.69 15.00 -6.27
C LEU A 20 6.97 15.81 -6.36
N GLU A 21 7.31 16.58 -5.34
CA GLU A 21 8.52 17.41 -5.31
C GLU A 21 9.81 16.58 -5.24
N SER A 22 9.76 15.37 -4.66
CA SER A 22 10.93 14.51 -4.52
C SER A 22 11.41 13.87 -5.84
N GLY A 23 10.74 14.11 -6.98
CA GLY A 23 11.19 13.58 -8.28
C GLY A 23 10.10 13.53 -9.38
N PRO A 24 10.30 12.77 -10.47
CA PRO A 24 9.40 12.79 -11.62
C PRO A 24 8.05 12.13 -11.34
N ALA A 25 6.96 12.88 -11.53
CA ALA A 25 5.58 12.41 -11.33
C ALA A 25 5.21 11.21 -12.23
N SER A 26 5.74 11.12 -13.46
CA SER A 26 5.51 9.99 -14.36
C SER A 26 6.06 8.65 -13.87
N ARG A 27 6.88 8.65 -12.81
CA ARG A 27 7.40 7.46 -12.11
C ARG A 27 6.78 7.29 -10.72
N THR A 28 5.83 8.13 -10.34
CA THR A 28 5.20 8.13 -9.01
C THR A 28 3.91 7.33 -9.02
N LEU A 29 3.81 6.38 -8.10
CA LEU A 29 2.57 5.72 -7.73
C LEU A 29 2.12 6.27 -6.38
N LEU A 30 0.93 6.86 -6.35
CA LEU A 30 0.26 7.25 -5.11
C LEU A 30 -0.85 6.24 -4.85
N VAL A 31 -0.76 5.54 -3.73
CA VAL A 31 -1.61 4.40 -3.42
C VAL A 31 -2.28 4.63 -2.08
N PHE A 32 -3.59 4.62 -2.05
CA PHE A 32 -4.37 5.00 -0.87
C PHE A 32 -5.27 3.85 -0.43
N ASP A 33 -5.46 3.68 0.87
CA ASP A 33 -6.71 3.09 1.34
C ASP A 33 -7.89 4.04 1.08
N PHE A 34 -9.10 3.51 1.16
CA PHE A 34 -10.32 4.25 0.87
C PHE A 34 -11.07 4.69 2.12
N ASP A 35 -11.58 3.74 2.88
CA ASP A 35 -12.39 3.98 4.07
C ASP A 35 -11.49 4.61 5.14
N ARG A 36 -11.90 5.72 5.76
CA ARG A 36 -11.12 6.48 6.78
C ARG A 36 -9.76 7.04 6.33
N THR A 37 -9.27 6.71 5.13
CA THR A 37 -8.07 7.31 4.54
C THR A 37 -8.43 8.39 3.51
N LEU A 38 -9.08 8.05 2.39
CA LEU A 38 -9.54 9.06 1.42
C LEU A 38 -10.89 9.68 1.83
N THR A 39 -11.64 8.98 2.67
CA THR A 39 -12.97 9.38 3.15
C THR A 39 -12.96 9.51 4.66
N ASN A 40 -13.88 10.27 5.26
CA ASN A 40 -14.02 10.29 6.73
C ASN A 40 -14.74 9.05 7.30
N GLY A 41 -14.93 8.01 6.48
CA GLY A 41 -15.76 6.84 6.80
C GLY A 41 -17.13 6.90 6.11
N ILE A 42 -18.20 6.59 6.85
CA ILE A 42 -19.56 6.52 6.30
C ILE A 42 -20.14 7.94 6.19
N SER A 43 -20.21 8.48 4.96
CA SER A 43 -20.93 9.73 4.67
C SER A 43 -22.41 9.60 5.06
N ARG A 44 -22.95 10.57 5.81
CA ARG A 44 -24.37 10.57 6.18
C ARG A 44 -25.19 11.22 5.06
N PRO A 45 -26.49 10.87 4.92
CA PRO A 45 -27.37 11.57 3.99
C PRO A 45 -27.37 13.08 4.28
N GLY A 46 -27.08 13.91 3.27
CA GLY A 46 -26.96 15.37 3.39
C GLY A 46 -25.53 15.90 3.48
N ASP A 47 -24.53 15.04 3.61
CA ASP A 47 -23.11 15.44 3.62
C ASP A 47 -22.55 15.66 2.21
N GLU A 48 -23.29 15.30 1.14
CA GLU A 48 -22.80 15.28 -0.24
C GLU A 48 -22.42 16.66 -0.77
N THR A 49 -22.93 17.73 -0.16
CA THR A 49 -22.66 19.12 -0.58
C THR A 49 -21.39 19.70 0.04
N GLU A 50 -20.82 19.07 1.07
CA GLU A 50 -19.67 19.59 1.79
C GLU A 50 -18.49 18.61 1.68
N THR A 51 -17.54 18.92 0.77
CA THR A 51 -16.38 18.07 0.46
C THR A 51 -15.63 17.63 1.71
N ALA A 52 -15.48 18.51 2.71
CA ALA A 52 -14.81 18.24 3.97
C ALA A 52 -15.46 17.13 4.82
N LYS A 53 -16.74 16.82 4.59
CA LYS A 53 -17.45 15.73 5.27
C LYS A 53 -17.30 14.39 4.55
N VAL A 54 -17.11 14.40 3.23
CA VAL A 54 -17.05 13.18 2.41
C VAL A 54 -15.62 12.74 2.06
N VAL A 55 -14.68 13.68 1.95
CA VAL A 55 -13.25 13.44 1.69
C VAL A 55 -12.44 13.86 2.91
N ARG A 56 -11.58 12.97 3.41
CA ARG A 56 -10.68 13.30 4.53
C ARG A 56 -9.66 14.35 4.08
N GLY A 57 -9.57 15.44 4.84
CA GLY A 57 -8.81 16.64 4.45
C GLY A 57 -9.47 17.54 3.39
N GLY A 58 -10.71 17.22 2.98
CA GLY A 58 -11.55 18.08 2.15
C GLY A 58 -10.89 18.55 0.86
N GLU A 59 -11.08 19.84 0.56
CA GLU A 59 -10.58 20.48 -0.68
C GLU A 59 -9.06 20.43 -0.82
N ALA A 60 -8.30 20.45 0.28
CA ALA A 60 -6.85 20.37 0.23
C ALA A 60 -6.40 19.02 -0.35
N THR A 61 -7.02 17.92 0.09
CA THR A 61 -6.78 16.58 -0.46
C THR A 61 -7.16 16.52 -1.93
N VAL A 62 -8.36 16.99 -2.30
CA VAL A 62 -8.84 16.98 -3.69
C VAL A 62 -7.90 17.78 -4.61
N ALA A 63 -7.44 18.95 -4.16
CA ALA A 63 -6.49 19.77 -4.91
C ALA A 63 -5.13 19.08 -5.07
N ALA A 64 -4.62 18.42 -4.02
CA ALA A 64 -3.37 17.67 -4.09
C ALA A 64 -3.46 16.47 -5.05
N LEU A 65 -4.56 15.70 -5.01
CA LEU A 65 -4.80 14.60 -5.93
C LEU A 65 -4.89 15.09 -7.38
N ARG A 66 -5.56 16.22 -7.62
CA ARG A 66 -5.64 16.85 -8.94
C ARG A 66 -4.26 17.26 -9.45
N ARG A 67 -3.46 17.95 -8.64
CA ARG A 67 -2.08 18.30 -9.01
C ARG A 67 -1.24 17.07 -9.34
N ALA A 68 -1.36 16.01 -8.55
CA ALA A 68 -0.64 14.76 -8.79
C ALA A 68 -1.06 14.11 -10.12
N HIS A 69 -2.36 14.00 -10.34
CA HIS A 69 -2.95 13.46 -11.56
C HIS A 69 -2.52 14.26 -12.79
N ASP A 70 -2.63 15.59 -12.75
CA ASP A 70 -2.30 16.48 -13.86
C ASP A 70 -0.77 16.49 -14.15
N ALA A 71 0.05 16.25 -13.13
CA ALA A 71 1.49 16.05 -13.29
C ALA A 71 1.86 14.66 -13.87
N GLY A 72 0.89 13.75 -14.01
CA GLY A 72 1.08 12.41 -14.57
C GLY A 72 1.46 11.33 -13.55
N ALA A 73 1.26 11.58 -12.25
CA ALA A 73 1.33 10.53 -11.25
C ALA A 73 0.17 9.55 -11.42
N ARG A 74 0.40 8.27 -11.10
CA ARG A 74 -0.62 7.23 -11.18
C ARG A 74 -1.22 7.01 -9.80
N LEU A 75 -2.53 7.20 -9.69
CA LEU A 75 -3.27 7.12 -8.44
C LEU A 75 -4.04 5.80 -8.37
N TYR A 76 -3.94 5.11 -7.25
CA TYR A 76 -4.60 3.82 -7.00
C TYR A 76 -5.29 3.79 -5.65
N VAL A 77 -6.35 2.98 -5.57
CA VAL A 77 -6.98 2.59 -4.30
C VAL A 77 -6.68 1.11 -4.03
N ILE A 78 -6.29 0.78 -2.81
CA ILE A 78 -6.25 -0.61 -2.29
C ILE A 78 -7.03 -0.65 -0.99
N THR A 79 -8.25 -1.21 -1.03
CA THR A 79 -9.13 -1.34 0.14
C THR A 79 -9.00 -2.68 0.86
N ALA A 80 -9.26 -2.66 2.17
CA ALA A 80 -9.40 -3.86 3.00
C ALA A 80 -10.73 -4.61 2.81
N ARG A 81 -11.62 -4.16 1.91
CA ARG A 81 -12.84 -4.90 1.56
C ARG A 81 -12.52 -6.26 0.94
N ARG A 82 -13.47 -7.19 1.03
CA ARG A 82 -13.31 -8.56 0.50
C ARG A 82 -12.89 -8.52 -0.98
N PRO A 83 -11.98 -9.40 -1.42
CA PRO A 83 -11.47 -9.42 -2.79
C PRO A 83 -12.47 -10.06 -3.76
N VAL A 84 -13.63 -9.42 -3.92
CA VAL A 84 -14.70 -9.84 -4.82
C VAL A 84 -15.12 -8.66 -5.69
N ARG A 85 -15.62 -8.96 -6.88
CA ARG A 85 -16.09 -7.98 -7.87
C ARG A 85 -17.06 -6.98 -7.27
N LEU A 86 -18.03 -7.46 -6.49
CA LEU A 86 -19.05 -6.63 -5.85
C LEU A 86 -18.44 -5.55 -4.95
N SER A 87 -17.33 -5.80 -4.27
CA SER A 87 -16.69 -4.81 -3.41
C SER A 87 -16.06 -3.66 -4.20
N VAL A 88 -15.53 -3.95 -5.38
CA VAL A 88 -15.01 -2.92 -6.31
C VAL A 88 -16.17 -2.12 -6.90
N GLU A 89 -17.24 -2.79 -7.34
CA GLU A 89 -18.45 -2.13 -7.86
C GLU A 89 -19.10 -1.21 -6.82
N GLN A 90 -19.15 -1.64 -5.55
CA GLN A 90 -19.64 -0.81 -4.44
C GLN A 90 -18.78 0.43 -4.19
N LEU A 91 -17.45 0.33 -4.30
CA LEU A 91 -16.57 1.48 -4.20
C LEU A 91 -16.80 2.47 -5.35
N PHE A 92 -16.97 1.95 -6.56
CA PHE A 92 -17.32 2.77 -7.71
C PHE A 92 -18.67 3.45 -7.57
N ALA A 93 -19.68 2.76 -7.03
CA ALA A 93 -20.97 3.38 -6.74
C ALA A 93 -20.85 4.48 -5.68
N SER A 94 -19.97 4.28 -4.69
CA SER A 94 -19.66 5.28 -3.66
C SER A 94 -19.02 6.53 -4.27
N MET A 95 -17.98 6.33 -5.10
CA MET A 95 -17.30 7.41 -5.82
C MET A 95 -18.16 8.09 -6.88
N ASP A 96 -19.22 7.46 -7.41
CA ASP A 96 -20.14 8.14 -8.33
C ASP A 96 -21.17 9.02 -7.62
N ASN A 97 -21.41 8.75 -6.34
CA ASN A 97 -22.45 9.42 -5.57
C ASN A 97 -21.82 10.23 -4.44
N ALA A 98 -21.78 9.65 -3.23
CA ALA A 98 -21.36 10.34 -2.02
C ALA A 98 -19.94 10.89 -2.08
N GLN A 99 -19.03 10.27 -2.83
CA GLN A 99 -17.65 10.75 -3.00
C GLN A 99 -17.30 11.10 -4.47
N SER A 100 -18.24 11.72 -5.18
CA SER A 100 -18.09 12.20 -6.56
C SER A 100 -16.82 13.03 -6.82
N ALA A 101 -16.33 13.76 -5.82
CA ALA A 101 -15.08 14.51 -5.91
C ALA A 101 -13.84 13.64 -6.17
N LEU A 102 -13.87 12.34 -5.81
CA LEU A 102 -12.76 11.41 -6.00
C LEU A 102 -12.79 10.68 -7.35
N SER A 103 -13.97 10.54 -7.96
CA SER A 103 -14.17 9.78 -9.22
C SER A 103 -13.20 10.16 -10.35
N PRO A 104 -12.89 11.45 -10.61
CA PRO A 104 -11.98 11.83 -11.69
C PRO A 104 -10.56 11.25 -11.58
N PHE A 105 -10.12 10.89 -10.37
CA PHE A 105 -8.75 10.44 -10.11
C PHE A 105 -8.58 8.93 -10.22
N PHE A 106 -9.68 8.17 -10.14
CA PHE A 106 -9.66 6.70 -10.08
C PHE A 106 -10.48 6.11 -11.23
N PRO A 107 -9.92 6.07 -12.45
CA PRO A 107 -10.66 5.63 -13.62
C PRO A 107 -11.16 4.19 -13.48
N ARG A 108 -12.38 3.98 -13.96
CA ARG A 108 -13.03 2.68 -14.02
C ARG A 108 -12.39 1.76 -15.04
N GLY A 109 -12.51 0.47 -14.78
CA GLY A 109 -12.23 -0.59 -15.74
C GLY A 109 -13.08 -1.80 -15.42
N ASP A 110 -12.98 -2.83 -16.27
CA ASP A 110 -13.71 -4.07 -16.07
C ASP A 110 -13.36 -4.69 -14.71
N CYS A 111 -14.39 -4.98 -13.93
CA CYS A 111 -14.21 -5.56 -12.60
C CYS A 111 -13.95 -7.07 -12.72
N VAL A 112 -12.77 -7.49 -12.31
CA VAL A 112 -12.29 -8.88 -12.42
C VAL A 112 -11.77 -9.38 -11.08
N GLU A 113 -12.04 -10.66 -10.81
CA GLU A 113 -11.47 -11.41 -9.69
C GLU A 113 -10.34 -12.30 -10.21
N PHE A 114 -9.23 -12.36 -9.47
CA PHE A 114 -8.07 -13.13 -9.88
C PHE A 114 -7.25 -13.55 -8.66
N GLN A 115 -6.34 -14.51 -8.87
CA GLN A 115 -5.36 -14.89 -7.87
C GLN A 115 -3.99 -14.34 -8.25
N PHE A 116 -3.40 -13.54 -7.36
CA PHE A 116 -2.05 -13.05 -7.53
C PHE A 116 -1.08 -13.93 -6.73
N GLY A 117 -0.36 -14.82 -7.42
CA GLY A 117 0.53 -15.77 -6.76
C GLY A 117 1.00 -16.86 -7.68
N SER A 118 1.60 -17.89 -7.08
CA SER A 118 1.67 -19.19 -7.72
C SER A 118 0.28 -19.85 -7.72
N GLU A 119 0.08 -20.82 -8.59
CA GLU A 119 -1.17 -21.59 -8.73
C GLU A 119 -1.63 -22.28 -7.43
N HIS A 120 -0.71 -22.46 -6.46
CA HIS A 120 -0.98 -23.14 -5.19
C HIS A 120 -0.96 -22.21 -3.96
N SER A 121 -0.61 -20.94 -4.14
CA SER A 121 -0.47 -19.95 -3.05
C SER A 121 -0.99 -18.57 -3.46
N GLY A 122 -1.99 -18.55 -4.35
CA GLY A 122 -2.56 -17.34 -4.90
C GLY A 122 -3.23 -16.49 -3.84
N VAL A 123 -2.87 -15.21 -3.78
CA VAL A 123 -3.59 -14.24 -2.98
C VAL A 123 -4.82 -13.80 -3.77
N PRO A 124 -6.05 -13.99 -3.26
CA PRO A 124 -7.25 -13.55 -3.95
C PRO A 124 -7.31 -12.02 -3.97
N LEU A 125 -7.48 -11.45 -5.16
CA LEU A 125 -7.64 -10.02 -5.39
C LEU A 125 -8.83 -9.77 -6.32
N ALA A 126 -9.46 -8.62 -6.18
CA ALA A 126 -10.37 -8.08 -7.19
C ALA A 126 -9.89 -6.68 -7.62
N ARG A 127 -10.03 -6.35 -8.90
CA ARG A 127 -9.70 -5.02 -9.42
C ARG A 127 -10.72 -4.53 -10.43
N GLY A 128 -10.84 -3.22 -10.55
CA GLY A 128 -11.46 -2.54 -11.68
C GLY A 128 -10.72 -1.23 -11.91
N GLY A 129 -10.07 -1.08 -13.06
CA GLY A 129 -9.22 0.09 -13.34
C GLY A 129 -8.11 0.26 -12.29
N SER A 130 -8.09 1.41 -11.61
CA SER A 130 -7.11 1.73 -10.55
C SER A 130 -7.58 1.39 -9.13
N VAL A 131 -8.70 0.70 -8.97
CA VAL A 131 -9.28 0.32 -7.67
C VAL A 131 -9.09 -1.17 -7.43
N TYR A 132 -8.53 -1.52 -6.27
CA TYR A 132 -8.28 -2.88 -5.83
C TYR A 132 -9.00 -3.17 -4.51
N ALA A 133 -9.63 -4.34 -4.43
CA ALA A 133 -10.06 -4.93 -3.17
C ALA A 133 -9.19 -6.16 -2.88
N SER A 134 -8.50 -6.14 -1.73
CA SER A 134 -7.48 -7.14 -1.39
C SER A 134 -7.76 -7.89 -0.08
N GLY A 135 -8.82 -7.55 0.63
CA GLY A 135 -8.82 -7.80 2.07
C GLY A 135 -7.59 -7.15 2.70
N TYR A 136 -6.98 -7.80 3.68
CA TYR A 136 -5.77 -7.31 4.33
C TYR A 136 -4.46 -7.55 3.53
N GLU A 137 -4.54 -8.07 2.30
CA GLU A 137 -3.38 -8.45 1.48
C GLU A 137 -2.86 -7.29 0.61
N LYS A 138 -2.70 -6.10 1.20
CA LYS A 138 -2.38 -4.86 0.46
C LYS A 138 -1.01 -4.88 -0.20
N ALA A 139 -0.02 -5.51 0.44
CA ALA A 139 1.32 -5.67 -0.12
C ALA A 139 1.31 -6.51 -1.41
N ALA A 140 0.44 -7.53 -1.49
CA ALA A 140 0.26 -8.34 -2.69
C ALA A 140 -0.40 -7.54 -3.82
N ALA A 141 -1.46 -6.77 -3.51
CA ALA A 141 -2.08 -5.86 -4.49
C ALA A 141 -1.10 -4.80 -5.00
N LEU A 142 -0.26 -4.24 -4.14
CA LEU A 142 0.77 -3.28 -4.53
C LEU A 142 1.82 -3.91 -5.45
N ALA A 143 2.30 -5.11 -5.13
CA ALA A 143 3.23 -5.83 -5.99
C ALA A 143 2.61 -6.16 -7.37
N HIS A 144 1.30 -6.44 -7.43
CA HIS A 144 0.59 -6.58 -8.69
C HIS A 144 0.56 -5.26 -9.48
N ILE A 145 0.22 -4.13 -8.83
CA ILE A 145 0.25 -2.81 -9.48
C ILE A 145 1.63 -2.54 -10.07
N VAL A 146 2.71 -2.74 -9.30
CA VAL A 146 4.09 -2.57 -9.76
C VAL A 146 4.39 -3.44 -10.98
N SER A 147 3.96 -4.71 -10.98
CA SER A 147 4.18 -5.64 -12.10
C SER A 147 3.52 -5.16 -13.39
N GLU A 148 2.34 -4.54 -13.30
CA GLU A 148 1.59 -4.03 -14.45
C GLU A 148 2.21 -2.77 -15.05
N GLN A 149 3.00 -2.02 -14.28
CA GLN A 149 3.62 -0.79 -14.78
C GLN A 149 4.70 -1.05 -15.83
N LYS A 150 5.32 -2.25 -15.83
CA LYS A 150 6.39 -2.66 -16.75
C LYS A 150 7.52 -1.62 -16.87
N GLN A 151 7.82 -0.95 -15.76
CA GLN A 151 8.76 0.17 -15.68
C GLN A 151 9.62 0.02 -14.43
N GLU A 152 10.90 0.35 -14.56
CA GLU A 152 11.83 0.40 -13.43
C GLU A 152 11.88 1.77 -12.77
N GLY A 153 12.46 1.82 -11.56
CA GLY A 153 12.66 3.08 -10.84
C GLY A 153 11.36 3.77 -10.42
N LEU A 154 10.32 3.00 -10.13
CA LEU A 154 9.07 3.51 -9.59
C LEU A 154 9.28 4.01 -8.16
N ARG A 155 8.61 5.11 -7.83
CA ARG A 155 8.54 5.65 -6.48
C ARG A 155 7.12 5.47 -5.98
N VAL A 156 6.97 4.77 -4.87
CA VAL A 156 5.68 4.34 -4.36
C VAL A 156 5.43 4.99 -3.02
N PHE A 157 4.33 5.70 -2.91
CA PHE A 157 3.86 6.29 -1.66
C PHE A 157 2.53 5.65 -1.32
N PHE A 158 2.50 4.92 -0.20
CA PHE A 158 1.31 4.24 0.29
C PHE A 158 0.76 4.99 1.52
N PHE A 159 -0.55 5.18 1.59
CA PHE A 159 -1.23 5.90 2.66
C PHE A 159 -2.40 5.08 3.18
N ASP A 160 -2.48 4.88 4.49
CA ASP A 160 -3.54 4.11 5.16
C ASP A 160 -3.70 4.59 6.62
N ASP A 161 -4.92 4.58 7.14
CA ASP A 161 -5.23 4.96 8.52
C ASP A 161 -5.03 3.80 9.50
N SER A 162 -5.03 2.56 9.00
CA SER A 162 -4.61 1.40 9.77
C SER A 162 -3.09 1.33 9.86
N VAL A 163 -2.57 1.45 11.07
CA VAL A 163 -1.14 1.28 11.34
C VAL A 163 -0.66 -0.14 10.97
N VAL A 164 -1.53 -1.16 11.08
CA VAL A 164 -1.18 -2.54 10.71
C VAL A 164 -0.98 -2.64 9.21
N ASN A 165 -1.92 -2.14 8.41
CA ASN A 165 -1.81 -2.16 6.95
C ASN A 165 -0.58 -1.38 6.47
N SER A 166 -0.40 -0.16 7.00
CA SER A 166 0.74 0.70 6.69
C SER A 166 2.07 0.01 7.02
N TYR A 167 2.16 -0.59 8.21
CA TYR A 167 3.35 -1.30 8.66
C TYR A 167 3.64 -2.53 7.79
N VAL A 168 2.62 -3.34 7.51
CA VAL A 168 2.77 -4.54 6.65
C VAL A 168 3.25 -4.13 5.27
N VAL A 169 2.62 -3.14 4.62
CA VAL A 169 3.08 -2.66 3.32
C VAL A 169 4.53 -2.15 3.39
N GLY A 170 4.89 -1.36 4.40
CA GLY A 170 6.23 -0.81 4.56
C GLY A 170 7.32 -1.88 4.84
N THR A 171 6.95 -3.05 5.38
CA THR A 171 7.91 -4.06 5.81
C THR A 171 7.90 -5.35 5.00
N SER A 172 6.81 -5.68 4.30
CA SER A 172 6.64 -6.95 3.57
C SER A 172 6.59 -6.81 2.05
N THR A 173 6.30 -5.62 1.50
CA THR A 173 6.18 -5.44 0.03
C THR A 173 7.46 -5.84 -0.70
N ALA A 174 8.63 -5.53 -0.15
CA ALA A 174 9.92 -5.91 -0.75
C ALA A 174 10.04 -7.43 -0.97
N GLN A 175 9.47 -8.24 -0.08
CA GLN A 175 9.44 -9.69 -0.24
C GLN A 175 8.57 -10.10 -1.44
N HIS A 176 7.35 -9.58 -1.53
CA HIS A 176 6.45 -9.86 -2.66
C HIS A 176 7.05 -9.43 -4.01
N LEU A 177 7.79 -8.32 -4.02
CA LEU A 177 8.52 -7.86 -5.20
C LEU A 177 9.69 -8.80 -5.55
N ALA A 178 10.50 -9.18 -4.56
CA ALA A 178 11.65 -10.06 -4.75
C ALA A 178 11.26 -11.46 -5.24
N GLU A 179 10.20 -12.05 -4.69
CA GLU A 179 9.68 -13.36 -5.09
C GLU A 179 9.25 -13.42 -6.56
N ARG A 180 9.06 -12.24 -7.19
CA ARG A 180 8.66 -12.11 -8.59
C ARG A 180 9.72 -11.47 -9.49
N GLY A 181 10.93 -11.24 -8.99
CA GLY A 181 11.97 -10.56 -9.74
C GLY A 181 11.66 -9.09 -10.04
N LEU A 182 10.77 -8.46 -9.26
CA LEU A 182 10.37 -7.05 -9.41
C LEU A 182 11.12 -6.11 -8.45
N ALA A 183 12.15 -6.60 -7.77
CA ALA A 183 12.88 -5.80 -6.79
C ALA A 183 13.53 -4.54 -7.41
N SER A 184 14.00 -4.60 -8.66
CA SER A 184 14.53 -3.43 -9.39
C SER A 184 13.44 -2.47 -9.88
N ALA A 185 12.18 -2.90 -9.88
CA ALA A 185 11.08 -2.09 -10.40
C ALA A 185 10.78 -0.89 -9.51
N VAL A 186 11.05 -1.00 -8.20
CA VAL A 186 10.78 0.04 -7.20
C VAL A 186 12.10 0.62 -6.71
N ALA A 187 12.34 1.90 -7.00
CA ALA A 187 13.46 2.65 -6.44
C ALA A 187 13.20 3.08 -4.99
N GLU A 188 11.95 3.40 -4.66
CA GLU A 188 11.55 3.92 -3.36
C GLU A 188 10.16 3.42 -2.99
N LEU A 189 9.99 2.98 -1.75
CA LEU A 189 8.69 2.70 -1.14
C LEU A 189 8.62 3.41 0.21
N THR A 190 7.66 4.31 0.33
CA THR A 190 7.38 5.07 1.55
C THR A 190 5.95 4.78 1.98
N SER A 191 5.77 4.17 3.16
CA SER A 191 4.46 3.77 3.69
C SER A 191 4.06 4.64 4.87
N TYR A 192 3.14 5.56 4.63
CA TYR A 192 2.60 6.48 5.61
C TYR A 192 1.43 5.86 6.37
N TRP A 193 1.49 5.98 7.70
CA TRP A 193 0.31 5.83 8.53
C TRP A 193 -0.31 7.22 8.76
N TRP A 194 -1.58 7.38 8.36
CA TRP A 194 -2.36 8.60 8.63
C TRP A 194 -3.14 8.48 9.93
N ASP A 195 -2.46 8.85 11.00
CA ASP A 195 -2.93 8.81 12.37
C ASP A 195 -4.14 9.74 12.58
N SER A 196 -5.31 9.15 12.81
CA SER A 196 -6.58 9.87 12.96
C SER A 196 -6.78 10.51 14.33
N TYR A 197 -5.86 10.32 15.28
CA TYR A 197 -6.03 10.76 16.67
C TYR A 197 -6.40 12.25 16.80
N GLU A 198 -5.70 13.14 16.09
CA GLU A 198 -5.98 14.58 16.13
C GLU A 198 -7.32 14.93 15.49
N GLU A 199 -7.72 14.19 14.45
CA GLU A 199 -8.99 14.40 13.74
C GLU A 199 -10.20 13.82 14.48
N GLU A 200 -9.98 12.88 15.41
CA GLU A 200 -11.01 12.25 16.24
C GLU A 200 -11.17 12.91 17.62
N ILE A 201 -10.06 13.25 18.30
CA ILE A 201 -10.05 13.74 19.70
C ILE A 201 -9.57 15.20 19.80
N GLY A 202 -9.04 15.78 18.72
CA GLY A 202 -8.53 17.14 18.74
C GLY A 202 -9.58 18.20 19.09
N SER A 203 -9.13 19.45 19.20
CA SER A 203 -9.99 20.59 19.53
C SER A 203 -11.09 20.88 18.48
N SER A 204 -10.97 20.34 17.28
CA SER A 204 -11.95 20.46 16.19
C SER A 204 -12.02 19.16 15.41
N PRO A 205 -12.74 18.14 15.93
CA PRO A 205 -12.82 16.84 15.29
C PRO A 205 -13.47 16.93 13.91
N THR A 206 -12.81 16.32 12.91
CA THR A 206 -13.29 16.22 11.53
C THR A 206 -13.68 14.79 11.17
N MET A 207 -13.36 13.82 12.03
CA MET A 207 -13.73 12.42 11.88
C MET A 207 -14.58 11.95 13.05
N GLU A 208 -15.48 11.02 12.78
CA GLU A 208 -16.15 10.30 13.86
C GLU A 208 -15.12 9.47 14.63
N LEU A 209 -15.20 9.55 15.96
CA LEU A 209 -14.42 8.72 16.85
C LEU A 209 -14.60 7.26 16.46
N SER A 210 -13.48 6.57 16.29
CA SER A 210 -13.52 5.15 16.03
C SER A 210 -14.02 4.37 17.24
N SER A 211 -14.80 3.32 17.02
CA SER A 211 -15.21 2.45 18.12
C SER A 211 -13.98 1.78 18.75
N LEU A 212 -13.96 1.65 20.08
CA LEU A 212 -12.98 0.81 20.81
C LEU A 212 -13.11 -0.69 20.51
N GLU A 213 -13.83 -1.08 19.46
CA GLU A 213 -13.85 -2.44 18.95
C GLU A 213 -13.17 -2.53 17.58
N SER A 214 -12.86 -1.39 16.94
CA SER A 214 -12.02 -1.36 15.76
C SER A 214 -10.59 -1.80 16.14
N THR A 215 -9.95 -2.54 15.23
CA THR A 215 -8.56 -3.00 15.43
C THR A 215 -7.56 -1.86 15.50
N ASP A 216 -7.89 -0.71 14.91
CA ASP A 216 -6.94 0.36 14.64
C ASP A 216 -6.88 1.42 15.75
N SER A 217 -7.98 1.59 16.51
CA SER A 217 -8.12 2.71 17.47
C SER A 217 -7.87 2.32 18.93
N ASN A 218 -7.68 1.03 19.17
CA ASN A 218 -7.45 0.49 20.50
C ASN A 218 -5.98 0.44 20.92
N TYR A 219 -5.06 0.75 20.00
CA TYR A 219 -3.62 0.67 20.23
C TYR A 219 -3.25 -0.59 21.02
N TRP A 220 -3.68 -1.78 20.58
CA TRP A 220 -3.49 -3.00 21.36
C TRP A 220 -2.01 -3.26 21.66
N ASP A 221 -1.69 -3.94 22.76
CA ASP A 221 -0.29 -4.23 23.13
C ASP A 221 0.48 -4.93 22.01
N TYR A 222 -0.19 -5.78 21.22
CA TYR A 222 0.45 -6.47 20.09
C TYR A 222 0.89 -5.53 18.96
N MET A 223 0.37 -4.30 18.91
CA MET A 223 0.71 -3.26 17.93
C MET A 223 1.87 -2.37 18.39
N GLN A 224 2.38 -2.55 19.61
CA GLN A 224 3.39 -1.66 20.20
C GLN A 224 4.63 -1.50 19.30
N HIS A 225 5.13 -2.59 18.71
CA HIS A 225 6.28 -2.53 17.81
C HIS A 225 5.99 -1.77 16.50
N MET A 226 4.74 -1.85 16.00
CA MET A 226 4.32 -1.12 14.79
C MET A 226 4.19 0.38 15.10
N LEU A 227 3.52 0.71 16.21
CA LEU A 227 3.38 2.07 16.72
C LEU A 227 4.75 2.72 16.96
N LEU A 228 5.68 1.99 17.58
CA LEU A 228 7.04 2.45 17.82
C LEU A 228 7.81 2.66 16.51
N ALA A 229 7.56 1.86 15.47
CA ALA A 229 8.14 2.08 14.15
C ALA A 229 7.66 3.39 13.51
N TYR A 230 6.48 3.89 13.89
CA TYR A 230 5.94 5.20 13.49
C TYR A 230 6.19 6.31 14.54
N GLY A 231 7.10 6.08 15.49
CA GLY A 231 7.49 7.07 16.49
C GLY A 231 6.53 7.24 17.66
N VAL A 232 5.45 6.46 17.76
CA VAL A 232 4.55 6.49 18.92
C VAL A 232 5.21 5.78 20.10
N THR A 233 5.53 6.55 21.13
CA THR A 233 6.11 6.02 22.38
C THR A 233 5.06 5.33 23.24
N SER A 234 5.50 4.48 24.19
CA SER A 234 4.58 3.87 25.17
C SER A 234 3.80 4.90 25.98
N SER A 235 4.45 6.01 26.38
CA SER A 235 3.79 7.10 27.12
C SER A 235 2.75 7.84 26.28
N GLU A 236 3.04 8.10 25.01
CA GLU A 236 2.08 8.72 24.10
C GLU A 236 0.88 7.80 23.87
N ARG A 237 1.13 6.51 23.64
CA ARG A 237 0.08 5.49 23.52
C ARG A 237 -0.83 5.47 24.75
N GLU A 238 -0.26 5.40 25.96
CA GLU A 238 -1.03 5.39 27.20
C GLU A 238 -1.86 6.66 27.38
N ALA A 239 -1.30 7.84 27.06
CA ALA A 239 -2.02 9.10 27.10
C ALA A 239 -3.21 9.12 26.13
N ARG A 240 -3.03 8.60 24.90
CA ARG A 240 -4.11 8.51 23.90
C ARG A 240 -5.21 7.55 24.33
N ILE A 241 -4.86 6.37 24.87
CA ILE A 241 -5.82 5.42 25.43
C ILE A 241 -6.65 6.08 26.54
N ALA A 242 -6.00 6.83 27.44
CA ALA A 242 -6.70 7.57 28.49
C ALA A 242 -7.64 8.64 27.92
N ALA A 243 -7.25 9.35 26.86
CA ALA A 243 -8.08 10.34 26.18
C ALA A 243 -9.33 9.70 25.53
N TYR A 244 -9.18 8.59 24.82
CA TYR A 244 -10.32 7.83 24.27
C TYR A 244 -11.29 7.36 25.37
N HIS A 245 -10.77 6.90 26.51
CA HIS A 245 -11.60 6.54 27.66
C HIS A 245 -12.35 7.74 28.25
N ALA A 246 -11.68 8.88 28.38
CA ALA A 246 -12.29 10.11 28.89
C ALA A 246 -13.38 10.66 27.95
N ALA A 247 -13.25 10.47 26.64
CA ALA A 247 -14.24 10.85 25.63
C ALA A 247 -15.54 10.01 25.66
N GLY A 248 -15.74 9.16 26.67
CA GLY A 248 -16.97 8.39 26.85
C GLY A 248 -17.03 7.11 26.02
N HIS A 249 -15.93 6.70 25.41
CA HIS A 249 -15.80 5.35 24.88
C HIS A 249 -15.46 4.39 26.03
N LEU A 250 -16.51 3.95 26.71
CA LEU A 250 -16.48 2.70 27.45
C LEU A 250 -16.59 1.56 26.42
N ARG A 251 -15.87 0.46 26.68
CA ARG A 251 -16.15 -0.84 26.03
C ARG A 251 -17.62 -1.18 26.30
N HIS A 252 -18.53 -0.83 25.40
CA HIS A 252 -19.95 -1.16 25.56
C HIS A 252 -20.20 -2.68 25.53
N GLY A 253 -19.21 -3.47 25.09
CA GLY A 253 -19.17 -4.93 25.26
C GLY A 253 -18.80 -5.45 26.66
N LEU A 254 -18.36 -4.60 27.59
CA LEU A 254 -17.85 -5.03 28.91
C LEU A 254 -18.79 -4.79 30.08
N GLN A 255 -19.61 -3.73 30.07
CA GLN A 255 -20.53 -3.49 31.20
C GLN A 255 -21.78 -4.38 31.20
N ARG A 256 -22.28 -4.84 30.04
CA ARG A 256 -23.39 -5.81 30.02
C ARG A 256 -22.96 -7.27 30.23
N GLY A 257 -21.68 -7.59 30.05
CA GLY A 257 -21.14 -8.94 30.25
C GLY A 257 -20.52 -9.17 31.63
N GLN A 258 -20.06 -8.11 32.30
CA GLN A 258 -19.40 -8.20 33.62
C GLN A 258 -20.33 -8.61 34.76
N GLU A 259 -21.63 -8.35 34.67
CA GLU A 259 -22.58 -8.83 35.68
C GLU A 259 -22.94 -10.31 35.49
N GLU A 260 -22.78 -10.87 34.28
CA GLU A 260 -23.25 -12.24 33.98
C GLU A 260 -22.14 -13.28 33.73
N ARG A 261 -20.90 -12.90 33.44
CA ARG A 261 -19.83 -13.87 33.11
C ARG A 261 -18.53 -13.54 33.83
N GLY A 262 -18.24 -14.32 34.87
CA GLY A 262 -17.06 -14.16 35.72
C GLY A 262 -15.75 -13.99 34.95
N ALA A 263 -14.89 -13.10 35.47
CA ALA A 263 -13.64 -12.60 34.89
C ALA A 263 -12.67 -13.63 34.28
N GLY A 264 -12.78 -14.91 34.65
CA GLY A 264 -11.97 -16.00 34.09
C GLY A 264 -12.36 -16.39 32.65
N ALA A 265 -13.64 -16.34 32.30
CA ALA A 265 -14.13 -16.72 30.96
C ALA A 265 -13.81 -15.65 29.91
N GLU A 266 -13.81 -14.39 30.33
CA GLU A 266 -13.51 -13.25 29.47
C GLU A 266 -12.01 -13.15 29.16
N LEU A 267 -11.15 -13.34 30.17
CA LEU A 267 -9.70 -13.46 29.96
C LEU A 267 -9.38 -14.63 29.02
N ALA A 268 -10.12 -15.74 29.11
CA ALA A 268 -9.98 -16.88 28.21
C ALA A 268 -10.43 -16.57 26.77
N SER A 269 -11.53 -15.82 26.59
CA SER A 269 -12.03 -15.38 25.27
C SER A 269 -11.09 -14.37 24.60
N VAL A 270 -10.62 -13.36 25.34
CA VAL A 270 -9.64 -12.38 24.84
C VAL A 270 -8.30 -13.05 24.54
N LYS A 271 -7.86 -14.00 25.37
CA LYS A 271 -6.71 -14.86 25.05
C LYS A 271 -6.97 -15.73 23.82
N ALA A 272 -8.19 -16.23 23.59
CA ALA A 272 -8.54 -17.03 22.43
C ALA A 272 -8.60 -16.18 21.14
N ALA A 273 -9.19 -14.99 21.16
CA ALA A 273 -9.21 -14.05 20.04
C ALA A 273 -7.79 -13.52 19.75
N SER A 274 -7.04 -13.15 20.79
CA SER A 274 -5.62 -12.80 20.66
C SER A 274 -4.77 -13.97 20.17
N LYS A 275 -5.12 -15.22 20.49
CA LYS A 275 -4.47 -16.44 20.00
C LYS A 275 -4.87 -16.76 18.57
N ALA A 276 -6.10 -16.46 18.15
CA ALA A 276 -6.56 -16.63 16.78
C ALA A 276 -5.95 -15.58 15.84
N SER A 277 -5.91 -14.31 16.27
CA SER A 277 -5.19 -13.24 15.58
C SER A 277 -3.68 -13.48 15.61
N ARG A 278 -3.11 -13.94 16.75
CA ARG A 278 -1.72 -14.41 16.78
C ARG A 278 -1.52 -15.65 15.91
N ALA A 279 -2.43 -16.59 15.76
CA ALA A 279 -2.23 -17.74 14.87
C ALA A 279 -2.21 -17.31 13.40
N LYS A 280 -3.07 -16.35 13.02
CA LYS A 280 -3.07 -15.72 11.69
C LYS A 280 -1.82 -14.87 11.44
N MET A 281 -1.32 -14.17 12.45
CA MET A 281 -0.14 -13.29 12.36
C MET A 281 1.19 -14.01 12.67
N SER A 282 1.19 -15.13 13.40
CA SER A 282 2.36 -15.93 13.80
C SER A 282 2.87 -16.74 12.63
N GLY A 283 2.00 -17.22 11.75
CA GLY A 283 2.46 -17.81 10.48
C GLY A 283 3.31 -16.82 9.67
N LEU A 284 2.97 -15.53 9.73
CA LEU A 284 3.69 -14.45 9.06
C LEU A 284 4.94 -13.99 9.85
N ALA A 285 4.80 -13.75 11.16
CA ALA A 285 5.87 -13.26 12.02
C ALA A 285 6.95 -14.32 12.32
N GLU A 286 6.60 -15.60 12.41
CA GLU A 286 7.55 -16.70 12.62
C GLU A 286 8.28 -17.06 11.32
N ALA A 287 7.61 -16.97 10.17
CA ALA A 287 8.26 -17.08 8.86
C ALA A 287 9.23 -15.91 8.59
N ILE A 288 8.90 -14.71 9.05
CA ILE A 288 9.77 -13.52 8.98
C ILE A 288 10.93 -13.65 10.00
N GLY A 289 10.64 -13.97 11.26
CA GLY A 289 11.64 -14.08 12.33
C GLY A 289 12.69 -15.17 12.11
N GLN A 290 12.30 -16.37 11.64
CA GLN A 290 13.25 -17.46 11.36
C GLN A 290 14.16 -17.17 10.15
N ARG A 291 13.74 -16.30 9.22
CA ARG A 291 14.50 -15.94 8.02
C ARG A 291 15.56 -14.87 8.30
N PHE A 292 15.28 -13.94 9.22
CA PHE A 292 16.26 -12.95 9.69
C PHE A 292 17.28 -13.51 10.70
N ALA A 293 16.91 -14.52 11.50
CA ALA A 293 17.85 -15.19 12.41
C ALA A 293 18.95 -16.01 11.68
N ARG A 294 18.73 -16.38 10.41
CA ARG A 294 19.70 -17.18 9.63
C ARG A 294 20.80 -16.37 8.95
N GLY A 295 20.81 -15.03 9.13
CA GLY A 295 21.73 -14.14 8.44
C GLY A 295 21.57 -14.19 6.91
N PRO A 296 22.24 -13.30 6.16
CA PRO A 296 22.27 -13.40 4.71
C PRO A 296 22.88 -14.75 4.34
N ARG A 297 22.10 -15.61 3.66
CA ARG A 297 22.67 -16.78 3.00
C ARG A 297 23.74 -16.26 2.05
N ARG A 298 25.00 -16.64 2.28
CA ARG A 298 26.07 -16.44 1.31
C ARG A 298 25.55 -16.97 -0.02
N PHE A 299 25.45 -16.07 -1.00
CA PHE A 299 25.15 -16.45 -2.37
C PHE A 299 26.08 -17.60 -2.76
N PRO A 300 25.61 -18.66 -3.43
CA PRO A 300 26.52 -19.51 -4.16
C PRO A 300 27.31 -18.60 -5.12
N PRO A 301 28.64 -18.75 -5.22
CA PRO A 301 29.42 -17.95 -6.15
C PRO A 301 28.84 -18.09 -7.55
N ALA A 302 28.83 -16.98 -8.29
CA ALA A 302 28.42 -16.97 -9.68
C ALA A 302 29.17 -18.09 -10.45
N PRO A 303 28.51 -18.82 -11.36
CA PRO A 303 29.20 -19.77 -12.22
C PRO A 303 30.12 -18.98 -13.15
N GLY A 304 31.40 -18.86 -12.76
CA GLY A 304 32.39 -18.08 -13.47
C GLY A 304 33.71 -17.89 -12.73
N ASP A 305 33.69 -17.83 -11.38
CA ASP A 305 34.92 -17.65 -10.59
C ASP A 305 35.47 -18.98 -10.08
N ALA A 306 35.79 -19.88 -11.01
CA ALA A 306 36.75 -20.94 -10.76
C ALA A 306 38.15 -20.39 -11.12
N ARG A 307 38.92 -20.03 -10.09
CA ARG A 307 40.38 -19.88 -10.22
C ARG A 307 40.94 -21.19 -10.79
N ALA A 308 41.52 -21.12 -11.98
CA ALA A 308 42.31 -22.20 -12.53
C ALA A 308 43.54 -22.46 -11.64
N PRO A 309 43.88 -23.72 -11.31
CA PRO A 309 45.22 -24.05 -10.86
C PRO A 309 46.19 -23.95 -12.04
N ALA A 310 47.39 -23.46 -11.74
CA ALA A 310 48.49 -23.36 -12.68
C ALA A 310 49.06 -24.74 -13.06
N GLU A 311 49.71 -24.75 -14.23
CA GLU A 311 50.62 -25.75 -14.80
C GLU A 311 50.02 -26.88 -15.65
N GLY A 312 50.51 -26.96 -16.90
CA GLY A 312 50.34 -28.10 -17.79
C GLY A 312 50.20 -27.73 -19.27
N ALA A 313 51.32 -27.53 -19.94
CA ALA A 313 51.41 -27.29 -21.39
C ALA A 313 50.94 -28.48 -22.24
N PHE A 314 50.23 -28.24 -23.35
CA PHE A 314 50.56 -28.74 -24.72
C PHE A 314 49.49 -28.38 -25.78
N LEU A 315 49.95 -27.73 -26.86
CA LEU A 315 49.62 -27.87 -28.29
C LEU A 315 48.17 -28.03 -28.82
N LEU A 316 47.78 -27.09 -29.70
CA LEU A 316 47.23 -27.24 -31.09
C LEU A 316 46.34 -26.02 -31.40
N SER A 317 46.84 -24.98 -32.07
CA SER A 317 46.91 -24.77 -33.53
C SER A 317 45.63 -25.09 -34.32
N LYS A 318 45.17 -24.07 -35.06
CA LYS A 318 44.23 -24.06 -36.20
C LYS A 318 42.73 -23.95 -35.87
N LEU A 319 42.19 -22.73 -36.03
CA LEU A 319 41.06 -22.36 -36.90
C LEU A 319 40.54 -20.96 -36.51
N ARG A 320 41.23 -19.90 -36.97
CA ARG A 320 40.63 -18.56 -37.07
C ARG A 320 40.19 -18.37 -38.52
N ARG A 321 38.87 -18.30 -38.76
CA ARG A 321 38.31 -17.67 -39.96
C ARG A 321 38.00 -16.21 -39.63
N PRO A 322 38.47 -15.24 -40.43
CA PRO A 322 38.03 -13.86 -40.28
C PRO A 322 36.60 -13.70 -40.83
N LEU A 323 35.77 -12.95 -40.10
CA LEU A 323 34.47 -12.48 -40.58
C LEU A 323 34.67 -11.41 -41.66
N PRO A 324 33.85 -11.39 -42.72
CA PRO A 324 33.90 -10.35 -43.74
C PRO A 324 33.34 -9.02 -43.19
N PRO A 325 33.87 -7.87 -43.66
CA PRO A 325 33.37 -6.56 -43.26
C PRO A 325 31.98 -6.27 -43.87
N PRO A 326 31.16 -5.45 -43.21
CA PRO A 326 29.85 -5.04 -43.73
C PRO A 326 30.00 -4.08 -44.92
N PRO A 327 29.14 -4.18 -45.96
CA PRO A 327 29.13 -3.23 -47.05
C PRO A 327 28.54 -1.88 -46.63
N THR A 328 29.24 -0.82 -47.02
CA THR A 328 28.86 0.60 -47.00
C THR A 328 27.68 0.88 -47.96
N GLY A 329 26.78 1.80 -47.58
CA GLY A 329 25.58 2.25 -48.35
C GLY A 329 25.89 3.01 -49.66
N PRO A 330 25.09 3.99 -50.14
CA PRO A 330 23.79 4.52 -49.71
C PRO A 330 22.72 4.56 -50.85
N SER A 331 21.46 4.89 -50.54
CA SER A 331 20.57 5.60 -51.48
C SER A 331 19.33 6.12 -50.74
N SER A 332 19.32 7.42 -50.48
CA SER A 332 18.15 8.22 -50.19
C SER A 332 17.45 8.57 -51.51
N SER A 333 16.12 8.49 -51.54
CA SER A 333 15.30 9.15 -52.54
C SER A 333 13.98 9.62 -51.92
N PRO A 334 13.38 10.71 -52.44
CA PRO A 334 12.62 11.65 -51.64
C PRO A 334 11.10 11.46 -51.69
N VAL A 335 10.46 11.94 -50.62
CA VAL A 335 9.19 12.66 -50.49
C VAL A 335 8.29 12.70 -51.73
N ALA A 336 7.09 12.12 -51.60
CA ALA A 336 5.91 12.49 -52.37
C ALA A 336 4.88 13.14 -51.43
N THR A 337 4.69 14.44 -51.58
CA THR A 337 3.62 15.23 -50.99
C THR A 337 2.36 15.06 -51.83
N GLY A 338 1.31 14.47 -51.26
CA GLY A 338 -0.03 14.41 -51.84
C GLY A 338 -0.99 15.25 -51.00
N GLY A 339 -1.22 16.49 -51.40
CA GLY A 339 -2.31 17.32 -50.89
C GLY A 339 -3.64 16.88 -51.50
N TRP A 340 -4.69 16.82 -50.69
CA TRP A 340 -6.07 16.83 -51.17
C TRP A 340 -6.82 17.95 -50.45
N GLN A 341 -7.26 18.90 -51.25
CA GLN A 341 -8.21 19.95 -50.90
C GLN A 341 -9.64 19.40 -50.90
N ALA A 342 -10.47 20.16 -50.20
CA ALA A 342 -11.88 19.99 -49.89
C ALA A 342 -12.82 19.78 -51.10
N LYS A 343 -13.97 19.17 -50.77
CA LYS A 343 -15.28 19.72 -51.17
C LYS A 343 -16.01 20.14 -49.92
#